data_AF-A0A5B7HEL1-F1
#
_entry.id   AF-A0A5B7HEL1-F1
#
_cell.length_a   1.000
_cell.length_b   1.000
_cell.length_c   1.000
_cell.angle_alpha   90.00
_cell.angle_beta   90.00
_cell.angle_gamma   90.00
#
_symmetry.space_group_name_H-M   'P 1'
#
loop_
_entity.id
_entity.type
_entity.pdbx_description
1 polymer ?
#
loop_
_entity_poly.entity_id
_entity_poly.type
_entity_poly.pdbx_seq_one_letter_code
_entity_poly.pdbx_strand_id
1 'polypeptide(L)'
;MDAVDNTQCKFNLSSFKMVFVVNSDSYMYKKQALKRAKQSHEHVSQRMRSGLISWHSDWCTRHVSEADQRAATDWFLGHTDGLRPNSTRILRINDPSRPPFAPYNKYKCELDESGGS
;
A
#
# COMPACT_ATOMS: atom_id res chain seq x y z
N MET A 1 43.39 -5.54 0.73
CA MET A 1 42.38 -4.50 0.46
C MET A 1 42.24 -4.46 -1.05
N ASP A 2 41.49 -5.42 -1.58
CA ASP A 2 41.38 -5.65 -3.01
C ASP A 2 40.46 -4.60 -3.59
N ALA A 3 41.03 -3.65 -4.34
CA ALA A 3 40.27 -2.71 -5.13
C ALA A 3 39.57 -3.52 -6.23
N VAL A 4 38.27 -3.77 -6.06
CA VAL A 4 37.43 -4.28 -7.13
C VAL A 4 37.32 -3.17 -8.17
N ASP A 5 38.27 -3.15 -9.11
CA ASP A 5 38.23 -2.27 -10.29
C ASP A 5 37.10 -2.72 -11.21
N ASN A 6 35.89 -2.23 -10.93
CA ASN A 6 34.68 -2.47 -11.73
C ASN A 6 34.62 -1.54 -12.96
N THR A 7 35.79 -1.29 -13.58
CA THR A 7 35.98 -0.40 -14.72
C THR A 7 36.07 -1.23 -16.00
N GLN A 8 35.03 -1.23 -16.84
CA GLN A 8 35.08 -1.88 -18.15
C GLN A 8 35.31 -0.86 -19.26
N CYS A 9 36.41 -0.98 -20.00
CA CYS A 9 36.68 -0.18 -21.19
C CYS A 9 36.19 -0.91 -22.45
N LYS A 10 35.31 -0.29 -23.24
CA LYS A 10 34.86 -0.81 -24.55
C LYS A 10 35.40 0.08 -25.66
N PHE A 11 36.07 -0.54 -26.63
CA PHE A 11 36.59 0.14 -27.80
C PHE A 11 35.62 -0.03 -28.98
N ASN A 12 35.11 1.08 -29.49
CA ASN A 12 34.29 1.08 -30.69
C ASN A 12 35.19 1.34 -31.91
N LEU A 13 35.56 0.27 -32.63
CA LEU A 13 36.46 0.36 -33.79
C LEU A 13 35.86 1.12 -34.98
N SER A 14 34.52 1.18 -35.11
CA SER A 14 33.89 1.92 -36.21
C SER A 14 33.89 3.43 -36.03
N SER A 15 34.11 3.92 -34.81
CA SER A 15 34.19 5.37 -34.51
C SER A 15 35.50 5.79 -33.86
N PHE A 16 36.45 4.86 -33.69
CA PHE A 16 37.71 5.06 -32.97
C PHE A 16 37.53 5.69 -31.58
N LYS A 17 36.44 5.36 -30.88
CA LYS A 17 36.11 5.89 -29.55
C LYS A 17 36.30 4.85 -28.45
N MET A 18 36.92 5.28 -27.37
CA MET A 18 37.11 4.49 -26.14
C MET A 18 36.05 4.92 -25.10
N VAL A 19 35.26 3.98 -24.59
CA VAL A 19 34.21 4.24 -23.59
C VAL A 19 34.54 3.50 -22.29
N PHE A 20 34.70 4.24 -21.19
CA PHE A 20 34.93 3.69 -19.86
C PHE A 20 33.60 3.58 -19.10
N VAL A 21 33.21 2.37 -18.70
CA VAL A 21 32.07 2.09 -17.82
C VAL A 21 32.64 1.92 -16.42
N VAL A 22 32.46 2.94 -15.58
CA VAL A 22 32.85 2.92 -14.17
C VAL A 22 31.61 2.58 -13.33
N ASN A 23 31.77 1.75 -12.30
CA ASN A 23 30.74 1.23 -11.40
C ASN A 23 29.77 0.20 -12.04
N SER A 24 30.27 -1.00 -12.36
CA SER A 24 29.44 -2.19 -12.62
C SER A 24 28.89 -2.84 -11.34
N ASP A 25 28.56 -2.05 -10.31
CA ASP A 25 27.80 -2.57 -9.18
C ASP A 25 26.41 -2.99 -9.67
N SER A 26 26.02 -4.22 -9.32
CA SER A 26 24.65 -4.70 -9.56
C SER A 26 23.70 -4.01 -8.57
N TYR A 27 23.28 -2.78 -8.87
CA TYR A 27 22.26 -2.11 -8.08
C TYR A 27 20.90 -2.79 -8.31
N MET A 28 20.23 -3.21 -7.24
CA MET A 28 18.85 -3.74 -7.31
C MET A 28 17.86 -2.72 -7.90
N TYR A 29 18.15 -1.42 -7.75
CA TYR A 29 17.30 -0.33 -8.21
C TYR A 29 18.10 0.65 -9.07
N LYS A 30 17.44 1.21 -10.09
CA LYS A 30 18.01 2.29 -10.90
C LYS A 30 18.36 3.50 -10.03
N LYS A 31 19.39 4.25 -10.43
CA LYS A 31 19.77 5.52 -9.79
C LYS A 31 18.53 6.41 -9.56
N GLN A 32 18.38 6.93 -8.34
CA GLN A 32 17.26 7.77 -7.88
C GLN A 32 15.87 7.10 -7.83
N ALA A 33 15.70 5.81 -8.11
CA ALA A 33 14.39 5.16 -8.09
C ALA A 33 13.66 5.33 -6.74
N LEU A 34 14.35 5.11 -5.62
CA LEU A 34 13.77 5.29 -4.27
C LEU A 34 13.41 6.75 -3.97
N LYS A 35 14.21 7.71 -4.44
CA LYS A 35 13.92 9.14 -4.29
C LYS A 35 12.64 9.51 -5.04
N ARG A 36 12.53 9.07 -6.30
CA ARG A 36 11.35 9.30 -7.13
C ARG A 36 10.11 8.64 -6.51
N ALA A 37 10.25 7.39 -6.05
CA ALA A 37 9.16 6.68 -5.38
C ALA A 37 8.64 7.45 -4.16
N LYS A 38 9.53 7.93 -3.28
CA LYS A 38 9.14 8.76 -2.12
C LYS A 38 8.42 10.05 -2.53
N GLN A 39 8.91 10.74 -3.56
CA GLN A 39 8.32 11.98 -4.06
C GLN A 39 6.94 11.77 -4.69
N SER A 40 6.73 10.66 -5.41
CA SER A 40 5.46 10.36 -6.07
C SER A 40 4.46 9.61 -5.18
N HIS A 41 4.89 9.07 -4.04
CA HIS A 41 4.11 8.12 -3.24
C HIS A 41 2.74 8.67 -2.83
N GLU A 42 2.70 9.90 -2.31
CA GLU A 42 1.46 10.55 -1.90
C GLU A 42 0.48 10.73 -3.06
N HIS A 43 0.96 11.38 -4.14
CA HIS A 43 0.13 11.67 -5.30
C HIS A 43 -0.44 10.38 -5.94
N VAL A 44 0.40 9.35 -6.09
CA VAL A 44 -0.04 8.05 -6.64
C VAL A 44 -1.04 7.38 -5.71
N SER A 45 -0.80 7.37 -4.40
CA SER A 45 -1.71 6.76 -3.42
C SER A 45 -3.09 7.42 -3.43
N GLN A 46 -3.13 8.76 -3.45
CA GLN A 46 -4.37 9.51 -3.52
C GLN A 46 -5.12 9.25 -4.82
N ARG A 47 -4.43 9.27 -5.97
CA ARG A 47 -5.05 8.97 -7.28
C ARG A 47 -5.65 7.56 -7.32
N MET A 48 -4.90 6.56 -6.86
CA MET A 48 -5.38 5.17 -6.84
C MET A 48 -6.56 5.00 -5.89
N ARG A 49 -6.49 5.63 -4.70
CA ARG A 49 -7.60 5.63 -3.73
C ARG A 49 -8.86 6.24 -4.32
N SER A 50 -8.78 7.37 -5.00
CA SER A 50 -9.93 8.01 -5.63
C SER A 50 -10.56 7.12 -6.70
N GLY A 51 -9.75 6.46 -7.53
CA GLY A 51 -10.24 5.47 -8.50
C GLY A 51 -10.95 4.29 -7.85
N LEU A 52 -10.35 3.74 -6.79
CA LEU A 52 -10.95 2.64 -6.02
C LEU A 52 -12.28 3.04 -5.39
N ILE A 53 -12.35 4.20 -4.73
CA ILE A 53 -13.58 4.69 -4.09
C ILE A 53 -14.68 4.91 -5.13
N SER A 54 -14.35 5.53 -6.27
CA SER A 54 -15.32 5.78 -7.34
C SER A 54 -15.88 4.47 -7.89
N TRP A 55 -15.00 3.51 -8.20
CA TRP A 55 -15.42 2.21 -8.71
C TRP A 55 -16.23 1.43 -7.68
N HIS A 56 -15.78 1.37 -6.42
CA HIS A 56 -16.47 0.66 -5.36
C HIS A 56 -17.85 1.25 -5.09
N SER A 57 -17.95 2.58 -5.03
CA SER A 57 -19.24 3.26 -4.85
C SER A 57 -20.21 2.94 -5.97
N ASP A 58 -19.78 3.02 -7.23
CA ASP A 58 -20.61 2.71 -8.40
C ASP A 58 -21.02 1.22 -8.45
N TRP A 59 -20.14 0.32 -8.01
CA TRP A 59 -20.47 -1.08 -7.89
C TRP A 59 -21.51 -1.33 -6.80
N CYS A 60 -21.32 -0.74 -5.61
CA CYS A 60 -22.25 -0.88 -4.49
C CYS A 60 -23.66 -0.39 -4.85
N THR A 61 -23.80 0.75 -5.52
CA THR A 61 -25.14 1.28 -5.88
C THR A 61 -25.92 0.35 -6.82
N ARG A 62 -25.24 -0.50 -7.59
CA ARG A 62 -25.87 -1.44 -8.54
C ARG A 62 -26.14 -2.81 -7.94
N HIS A 63 -25.36 -3.22 -6.93
CA HIS A 63 -25.30 -4.62 -6.51
C HIS A 63 -25.55 -4.84 -5.02
N VAL A 64 -25.53 -3.80 -4.20
CA VAL A 64 -25.65 -3.91 -2.74
C VAL A 64 -26.88 -3.13 -2.29
N SER A 65 -27.84 -3.82 -1.68
CA SER A 65 -28.98 -3.14 -1.06
C SER A 65 -28.55 -2.52 0.27
N GLU A 66 -29.31 -1.54 0.77
CA GLU A 66 -29.06 -1.00 2.10
C GLU A 66 -29.15 -2.07 3.20
N ALA A 67 -30.01 -3.08 3.02
CA ALA A 67 -30.15 -4.18 3.96
C ALA A 67 -28.87 -5.03 4.00
N ASP A 68 -28.29 -5.34 2.83
CA ASP A 68 -27.04 -6.09 2.73
C ASP A 68 -25.88 -5.32 3.38
N GLN A 69 -25.82 -4.01 3.14
CA GLN A 69 -24.79 -3.16 3.73
C GLN A 69 -24.89 -3.10 5.26
N ARG A 70 -26.12 -3.01 5.80
CA ARG A 70 -26.36 -3.04 7.25
C ARG A 70 -26.00 -4.40 7.84
N ALA A 71 -26.49 -5.48 7.25
CA ALA A 71 -26.19 -6.85 7.69
C ALA A 71 -24.67 -7.13 7.70
N ALA A 72 -23.95 -6.70 6.66
CA ALA A 72 -22.49 -6.83 6.62
C ALA A 72 -21.80 -6.01 7.71
N THR A 73 -22.29 -4.80 7.99
CA THR A 73 -21.75 -3.93 9.05
C THR A 73 -22.00 -4.52 10.42
N ASP A 74 -23.21 -5.02 10.69
CA ASP A 74 -23.58 -5.64 11.95
C ASP A 74 -22.80 -6.92 12.20
N TRP A 75 -22.62 -7.75 11.17
CA TRP A 75 -21.76 -8.92 11.25
C TRP A 75 -20.32 -8.55 11.56
N PHE A 76 -19.78 -7.55 10.84
CA PHE A 76 -18.40 -7.11 11.01
C PHE A 76 -18.13 -6.51 12.40
N LEU A 77 -19.12 -5.86 13.01
CA LEU A 77 -19.00 -5.27 14.35
C LEU A 77 -19.37 -6.23 15.48
N GLY A 78 -19.79 -7.46 15.17
CA GLY A 78 -20.16 -8.45 16.19
C GLY A 78 -21.58 -8.29 16.74
N HIS A 79 -22.45 -7.50 16.08
CA HIS A 79 -23.84 -7.29 16.48
C HIS A 79 -24.80 -8.39 15.99
N THR A 80 -24.28 -9.44 15.35
CA THR A 80 -25.08 -10.55 14.82
C THR A 80 -25.05 -11.73 15.79
N ASP A 81 -26.21 -12.34 16.02
CA ASP A 81 -26.35 -13.53 16.87
C ASP A 81 -25.53 -14.71 16.35
N GLY A 82 -25.10 -15.58 17.28
CA GLY A 82 -24.30 -16.77 16.96
C GLY A 82 -22.82 -16.48 16.70
N LEU A 83 -22.38 -15.22 16.76
CA LEU A 83 -20.97 -14.86 16.79
C LEU A 83 -20.40 -15.05 18.20
N ARG A 84 -19.12 -15.42 18.28
CA ARG A 84 -18.40 -15.39 19.56
C ARG A 84 -18.47 -13.96 20.12
N PRO A 85 -18.82 -13.76 21.40
CA PRO A 85 -18.81 -12.46 22.05
C PRO A 85 -17.51 -11.70 21.76
N ASN A 86 -17.65 -10.59 21.05
CA ASN A 86 -16.55 -9.73 20.66
C ASN A 86 -17.01 -8.28 20.59
N SER A 87 -16.09 -7.38 20.91
CA SER A 87 -16.26 -5.95 20.83
C SER A 87 -15.29 -5.38 19.80
N THR A 88 -15.81 -4.95 18.65
CA THR A 88 -15.00 -4.32 17.61
C THR A 88 -15.00 -2.81 17.77
N ARG A 89 -13.90 -2.27 18.29
CA ARG A 89 -13.69 -0.82 18.42
C ARG A 89 -13.18 -0.21 17.12
N ILE A 90 -13.82 0.88 16.70
CA ILE A 90 -13.43 1.68 15.54
C ILE A 90 -12.66 2.91 16.00
N LEU A 91 -11.43 3.07 15.51
CA LEU A 91 -10.61 4.26 15.73
C LEU A 91 -10.40 4.99 14.41
N ARG A 92 -10.99 6.17 14.27
CA ARG A 92 -10.80 7.01 13.08
C ARG A 92 -9.46 7.75 13.17
N ILE A 93 -8.57 7.48 12.22
CA ILE A 93 -7.27 8.15 12.10
C ILE A 93 -7.39 9.19 10.99
N ASN A 94 -7.12 10.45 11.32
CA ASN A 94 -7.15 11.57 10.39
C ASN A 94 -5.78 12.26 10.35
N ASP A 95 -4.80 11.56 9.80
CA ASP A 95 -3.45 12.09 9.57
C ASP A 95 -3.10 11.96 8.08
N PRO A 96 -3.31 13.02 7.28
CA PRO A 96 -2.98 13.00 5.86
C PRO A 96 -1.47 13.14 5.60
N SER A 97 -0.64 13.43 6.62
CA SER A 97 0.81 13.57 6.46
C SER A 97 1.53 12.23 6.32
N ARG A 98 0.82 11.12 6.59
CA ARG A 98 1.36 9.76 6.58
C ARG A 98 0.54 8.88 5.65
N PRO A 99 1.15 7.84 5.06
CA PRO A 99 0.40 6.83 4.32
C PRO A 99 -0.76 6.27 5.16
N PRO A 100 -1.98 6.15 4.59
CA PRO A 100 -2.33 6.22 3.17
C PRO A 100 -2.65 7.63 2.63
N PHE A 101 -2.23 8.70 3.32
CA PHE A 101 -2.45 10.12 2.97
C PHE A 101 -3.92 10.51 2.91
N ALA A 102 -4.74 9.83 3.69
CA ALA A 102 -6.17 10.06 3.77
C ALA A 102 -6.72 9.52 5.11
N PRO A 103 -7.88 10.01 5.56
CA PRO A 103 -8.53 9.46 6.74
C PRO A 103 -8.92 7.99 6.54
N TYR A 104 -8.71 7.18 7.56
CA TYR A 104 -9.08 5.76 7.56
C TYR A 104 -9.51 5.28 8.95
N ASN A 105 -10.25 4.18 8.98
CA ASN A 105 -10.66 3.54 10.21
C ASN A 105 -9.69 2.41 10.54
N LYS A 106 -9.20 2.39 11.78
CA LYS A 106 -8.48 1.26 12.37
C LYS A 106 -9.44 0.48 13.25
N TYR A 107 -9.64 -0.78 12.92
CA TYR A 107 -10.52 -1.68 13.66
C TYR A 107 -9.69 -2.52 14.63
N LYS A 108 -10.14 -2.65 15.86
CA LYS A 108 -9.55 -3.53 16.87
C LYS A 108 -10.67 -4.37 17.47
N CYS A 109 -10.58 -5.67 17.29
CA CYS A 109 -11.48 -6.64 17.91
C CYS A 109 -10.89 -7.06 19.26
N GLU A 110 -11.71 -6.99 20.30
CA GLU A 110 -11.43 -7.51 21.63
C GLU A 110 -12.43 -8.63 21.90
N LEU A 111 -11.95 -9.81 22.29
CA LEU A 111 -12.81 -10.96 22.59
C LEU A 111 -13.27 -10.84 24.03
N ASP A 112 -14.54 -11.09 24.28
CA ASP A 112 -15.04 -11.14 25.65
C ASP A 112 -14.73 -12.54 26.21
N GLU A 113 -13.85 -12.60 27.22
CA GLU A 113 -13.43 -13.85 27.87
C GLU A 113 -14.55 -14.49 28.72
N SER A 114 -15.68 -13.82 28.86
CA SER A 114 -16.86 -14.25 29.63
C SER A 114 -17.73 -15.31 28.93
N GLY A 115 -17.39 -15.72 27.70
CA GLY A 115 -18.12 -16.76 26.94
C GLY A 115 -17.60 -18.19 27.11
N GLY A 116 -16.73 -18.45 28.11
CA GLY A 116 -16.25 -19.79 28.44
C GLY A 116 -17.04 -20.38 29.61
N SER A 117 -18.14 -21.09 29.33
CA SER A 117 -18.78 -22.06 30.21
C SER A 117 -19.46 -23.13 29.36
#